data_AF-A0A1G3Q8C8-F1
#
_entry.id   AF-A0A1G3Q8C8-F1
#
_cell.length_a   1.000
_cell.length_b   1.000
_cell.length_c   1.000
_cell.angle_alpha   90.00
_cell.angle_beta   90.00
_cell.angle_gamma   90.00
#
_symmetry.space_group_name_H-M   'P 1'
#
loop_
_entity.id
_entity.type
_entity.pdbx_description
1 polymer ?
#
loop_
_entity_poly.entity_id
_entity_poly.type
_entity_poly.pdbx_seq_one_letter_code
_entity_poly.pdbx_strand_id
1 'polypeptide(L)'
;MDDLLKPLDTKKSLEPGTIIRRVGSGKDQQGSFLEYDGSYNMILCNIIDMKAGTLLASVGVLKPQSSDKLYYYESSFGNNPVSEKAMKIIKNWPLYKKYVDLQDSIVNFIKISYVPEQIIDMSNKDSLQLLFVPVQQKFRIGRFAERRNVDRICKDTFMLWLESLNPGERINYLALIMQKKDHHPRFYSVGTKPHEKIAKMLENEMFNFDPTHGGHIKATGLKNGKRHFSVDAGSKYMGLGVMTQGEVNKMVANALTELYPEFEFTPAEGRGAL
;
A
#
# COMPACT_ATOMS: atom_id res chain seq x y z
N MET A 1 -21.82 16.79 18.92
CA MET A 1 -21.75 15.75 17.87
C MET A 1 -21.82 16.50 16.55
N ASP A 2 -21.18 16.05 15.47
CA ASP A 2 -21.17 16.79 14.20
C ASP A 2 -22.61 16.86 13.64
N ASP A 3 -23.22 18.04 13.61
CA ASP A 3 -24.64 18.24 13.22
C ASP A 3 -24.91 17.86 11.76
N LEU A 4 -23.84 17.60 10.99
CA LEU A 4 -23.88 17.17 9.59
C LEU A 4 -24.20 15.68 9.40
N LEU A 5 -24.03 14.85 10.44
CA LEU A 5 -24.16 13.40 10.36
C LEU A 5 -25.60 12.94 10.57
N LYS A 6 -26.12 12.18 9.61
CA LYS A 6 -27.42 11.49 9.75
C LYS A 6 -27.22 10.05 10.17
N PRO A 7 -28.04 9.50 11.09
CA PRO A 7 -27.95 8.10 11.46
C PRO A 7 -28.26 7.22 10.25
N LEU A 8 -27.45 6.17 10.06
CA LEU A 8 -27.66 5.18 9.02
C LEU A 8 -28.39 3.96 9.58
N ASP A 9 -29.60 3.72 9.09
CA ASP A 9 -30.26 2.41 9.26
C ASP A 9 -29.73 1.45 8.19
N THR A 10 -29.17 0.33 8.63
CA THR A 10 -28.58 -0.73 7.78
C THR A 10 -29.58 -1.35 6.80
N LYS A 11 -30.89 -1.10 6.95
CA LYS A 11 -31.92 -1.57 6.01
C LYS A 11 -32.09 -0.70 4.77
N LYS A 12 -31.45 0.48 4.72
CA LYS A 12 -31.58 1.43 3.62
C LYS A 12 -30.59 1.09 2.50
N SER A 13 -31.07 1.06 1.25
CA SER A 13 -30.17 1.02 0.09
C SER A 13 -29.34 2.30 0.06
N LEU A 14 -28.03 2.14 -0.09
CA LEU A 14 -27.08 3.25 -0.18
C LEU A 14 -26.63 3.41 -1.62
N GLU A 15 -26.55 4.65 -2.07
CA GLU A 15 -26.00 4.97 -3.38
C GLU A 15 -24.46 4.94 -3.32
N PRO A 16 -23.78 4.37 -4.33
CA PRO A 16 -22.33 4.47 -4.45
C PRO A 16 -21.86 5.93 -4.40
N GLY A 17 -20.77 6.19 -3.69
CA GLY A 17 -20.27 7.53 -3.42
C GLY A 17 -20.79 8.16 -2.12
N THR A 18 -21.77 7.53 -1.44
CA THR A 18 -22.25 8.04 -0.14
C THR A 18 -21.15 7.93 0.92
N ILE A 19 -20.81 9.03 1.57
CA ILE A 19 -19.79 9.04 2.63
C ILE A 19 -20.40 8.53 3.93
N ILE A 20 -19.83 7.44 4.45
CA ILE A 20 -20.23 6.75 5.66
C ILE A 20 -19.22 7.01 6.77
N ARG A 21 -19.69 7.19 8.00
CA ARG A 21 -18.86 7.32 9.20
C ARG A 21 -19.30 6.34 10.27
N ARG A 22 -18.35 5.56 10.79
CA ARG A 22 -18.49 4.70 11.96
C ARG A 22 -17.94 5.40 13.19
N VAL A 23 -18.70 5.41 14.28
CA VAL A 23 -18.24 5.83 15.61
C VAL A 23 -18.61 4.76 16.65
N GLY A 24 -17.62 4.17 17.32
CA GLY A 24 -17.84 3.13 18.32
C GLY A 24 -16.59 2.30 18.61
N SER A 25 -16.55 1.61 19.76
CA SER A 25 -15.44 0.72 20.15
C SER A 25 -14.03 1.34 20.02
N GLY A 26 -13.90 2.63 20.34
CA GLY A 26 -12.64 3.37 20.22
C GLY A 26 -12.23 3.75 18.78
N LYS A 27 -13.09 3.49 17.79
CA LYS A 27 -12.87 3.82 16.37
C LYS A 27 -13.76 4.99 15.96
N ASP A 28 -13.18 5.89 15.17
CA ASP A 28 -13.88 6.95 14.46
C ASP A 28 -13.35 6.95 13.02
N GLN A 29 -14.12 6.38 12.10
CA GLN A 29 -13.65 6.08 10.75
C GLN A 29 -14.65 6.54 9.70
N GLN A 30 -14.16 7.13 8.62
CA GLN A 30 -14.96 7.61 7.49
C GLN A 30 -14.49 6.95 6.20
N GLY A 31 -15.40 6.68 5.27
CA GLY A 31 -15.08 6.18 3.93
C GLY A 31 -16.26 6.32 2.98
N SER A 32 -16.00 6.30 1.68
CA SER A 32 -17.06 6.37 0.67
C SER A 32 -17.57 4.98 0.34
N PHE A 33 -18.88 4.80 0.41
CA PHE A 33 -19.54 3.55 0.03
C PHE A 33 -19.34 3.25 -1.45
N LEU A 34 -19.01 2.01 -1.77
CA LEU A 34 -18.95 1.49 -3.13
C LEU A 34 -20.13 0.57 -3.39
N GLU A 35 -20.22 -0.51 -2.61
CA GLU A 35 -21.23 -1.55 -2.76
C GLU A 35 -21.31 -2.42 -1.49
N TYR A 36 -22.25 -3.36 -1.47
CA TYR A 36 -22.29 -4.43 -0.47
C TYR A 36 -21.58 -5.68 -0.99
N ASP A 37 -20.88 -6.40 -0.11
CA ASP A 37 -20.35 -7.74 -0.42
C ASP A 37 -21.47 -8.81 -0.38
N GLY A 38 -21.13 -10.05 -0.75
CA GLY A 38 -22.09 -11.18 -0.73
C GLY A 38 -22.62 -11.56 0.66
N SER A 39 -22.09 -10.98 1.73
CA SER A 39 -22.55 -11.12 3.12
C SER A 39 -23.18 -9.83 3.67
N TYR A 40 -23.55 -8.89 2.79
CA TYR A 40 -24.13 -7.59 3.13
C TYR A 40 -23.23 -6.68 3.99
N ASN A 41 -21.90 -6.89 3.98
CA ASN A 41 -20.97 -5.92 4.56
C ASN A 41 -20.72 -4.78 3.55
N MET A 42 -20.46 -3.58 4.05
CA MET A 42 -20.20 -2.43 3.19
C MET A 42 -18.74 -2.42 2.73
N ILE A 43 -18.52 -2.31 1.42
CA ILE A 43 -17.20 -2.06 0.84
C ILE A 43 -17.03 -0.54 0.73
N LEU A 44 -16.00 -0.01 1.39
CA LEU A 44 -15.70 1.42 1.41
C LEU A 44 -14.36 1.70 0.73
N CYS A 45 -14.26 2.84 0.05
CA CYS A 45 -12.98 3.40 -0.39
C CYS A 45 -12.54 4.59 0.46
N ASN A 46 -11.23 4.84 0.45
CA ASN A 46 -10.54 5.90 1.20
C ASN A 46 -10.94 5.93 2.68
N ILE A 47 -10.64 4.84 3.40
CA ILE A 47 -10.94 4.70 4.83
C ILE A 47 -9.98 5.59 5.62
N ILE A 48 -10.53 6.59 6.31
CA ILE A 48 -9.81 7.60 7.08
C ILE A 48 -10.17 7.45 8.56
N ASP A 49 -9.18 7.43 9.44
CA ASP A 49 -9.36 7.62 10.87
C ASP A 49 -9.61 9.11 11.14
N MET A 50 -10.83 9.46 11.51
CA MET A 50 -11.25 10.84 11.72
C MET A 50 -10.74 11.42 13.03
N LYS A 51 -10.34 10.57 13.99
CA LYS A 51 -9.73 11.01 15.25
C LYS A 51 -8.25 11.34 15.05
N ALA A 52 -7.54 10.50 14.28
CA ALA A 52 -6.12 10.68 14.01
C ALA A 52 -5.82 11.53 12.77
N GLY A 53 -6.78 11.74 11.87
CA GLY A 53 -6.57 12.39 10.58
C GLY A 53 -5.68 11.57 9.66
N THR A 54 -5.79 10.24 9.66
CA THR A 54 -4.90 9.37 8.86
C THR A 54 -5.66 8.46 7.92
N LEU A 55 -5.19 8.32 6.69
CA LEU A 55 -5.65 7.32 5.74
C LEU A 55 -5.21 5.92 6.20
N LEU A 56 -6.19 5.07 6.53
CA LEU A 56 -5.96 3.68 6.96
C LEU A 56 -5.83 2.74 5.76
N ALA A 57 -6.72 2.88 4.78
CA ALA A 57 -6.75 2.02 3.60
C ALA A 57 -7.39 2.72 2.39
N SER A 58 -7.01 2.32 1.17
CA SER A 58 -7.66 2.81 -0.05
C SER A 58 -8.99 2.11 -0.33
N VAL A 59 -9.13 0.85 0.06
CA VAL A 59 -10.37 0.06 0.02
C VAL A 59 -10.38 -0.86 1.24
N GLY A 60 -11.55 -1.11 1.80
CA GLY A 60 -11.72 -2.11 2.86
C GLY A 60 -13.18 -2.41 3.15
N VAL A 61 -13.41 -3.54 3.80
CA VAL A 61 -14.74 -3.98 4.20
C VAL A 61 -15.05 -3.47 5.61
N LEU A 62 -16.12 -2.69 5.74
CA LEU A 62 -16.65 -2.27 7.02
C LEU A 62 -17.58 -3.36 7.56
N LYS A 63 -17.14 -4.00 8.65
CA LYS A 63 -17.93 -4.93 9.46
C LYS A 63 -18.29 -4.24 10.78
N PRO A 64 -19.49 -3.68 10.92
CA PRO A 64 -19.92 -3.01 12.15
C PRO A 64 -20.07 -4.00 13.29
N GLN A 65 -19.63 -3.62 14.49
CA GLN A 65 -19.92 -4.34 15.73
C GLN A 65 -21.23 -3.84 16.36
N SER A 66 -21.80 -4.59 17.30
CA SER A 66 -23.04 -4.22 17.99
C SER A 66 -22.97 -2.89 18.75
N SER A 67 -21.78 -2.46 19.15
CA SER A 67 -21.50 -1.17 19.80
C SER A 67 -21.18 -0.03 18.83
N ASP A 68 -21.07 -0.31 17.53
CA ASP A 68 -20.77 0.70 16.52
C ASP A 68 -22.04 1.44 16.11
N LYS A 69 -21.95 2.77 16.01
CA LYS A 69 -22.98 3.61 15.39
C LYS A 69 -22.52 4.00 14.00
N LEU A 70 -23.43 3.86 13.03
CA LEU A 70 -23.19 4.24 11.65
C LEU A 70 -23.95 5.51 11.32
N TYR A 71 -23.28 6.35 10.55
CA TYR A 71 -23.78 7.62 10.08
C TYR A 71 -23.44 7.79 8.61
N TYR A 72 -24.12 8.69 7.94
CA TYR A 72 -23.81 9.10 6.58
C TYR A 72 -23.97 10.62 6.42
N TYR A 73 -23.33 11.16 5.38
CA TYR A 73 -23.59 12.52 4.92
C TYR A 73 -24.56 12.48 3.74
N GLU A 74 -25.55 13.36 3.75
CA GLU A 74 -26.55 13.45 2.68
C GLU A 74 -26.10 14.36 1.53
N SER A 75 -25.19 15.30 1.79
CA SER A 75 -24.66 16.21 0.80
C SER A 75 -23.46 15.63 0.05
N SER A 76 -23.17 16.22 -1.10
CA SER A 76 -22.00 15.93 -1.93
C SER A 76 -21.50 17.22 -2.56
N PHE A 77 -20.33 17.20 -3.20
CA PHE A 77 -19.87 18.37 -3.95
C PHE A 77 -20.78 18.78 -5.12
N GLY A 78 -21.59 17.85 -5.66
CA GLY A 78 -22.45 18.12 -6.82
C GLY A 78 -23.73 18.88 -6.50
N ASN A 79 -24.22 18.82 -5.25
CA ASN A 79 -25.54 19.34 -4.86
C ASN A 79 -25.48 20.31 -3.66
N ASN A 80 -24.31 20.85 -3.34
CA ASN A 80 -24.13 21.68 -2.16
C ASN A 80 -23.79 23.15 -2.47
N PRO A 81 -24.47 24.13 -1.82
CA PRO A 81 -24.23 25.55 -2.08
C PRO A 81 -22.86 26.04 -1.62
N VAL A 82 -22.16 25.35 -0.71
CA VAL A 82 -20.82 25.77 -0.22
C VAL A 82 -19.67 25.06 -0.92
N SER A 83 -19.94 24.27 -1.97
CA SER A 83 -18.91 23.54 -2.75
C SER A 83 -17.80 24.45 -3.27
N GLU A 84 -18.13 25.61 -3.83
CA GLU A 84 -17.11 26.54 -4.35
C GLU A 84 -16.20 27.08 -3.25
N LYS A 85 -16.78 27.38 -2.07
CA LYS A 85 -16.04 27.89 -0.92
C LYS A 85 -15.09 26.81 -0.39
N ALA A 86 -15.54 25.57 -0.27
CA ALA A 86 -14.71 24.43 0.11
C ALA A 86 -13.56 24.21 -0.90
N MET A 87 -13.84 24.30 -2.20
CA MET A 87 -12.81 24.17 -3.23
C MET A 87 -11.75 25.27 -3.19
N LYS A 88 -12.11 26.50 -2.81
CA LYS A 88 -11.13 27.58 -2.63
C LYS A 88 -10.11 27.27 -1.53
N ILE A 89 -10.54 26.64 -0.43
CA ILE A 89 -9.64 26.21 0.65
C ILE A 89 -8.61 25.21 0.11
N ILE A 90 -9.08 24.20 -0.62
CA ILE A 90 -8.22 23.17 -1.22
C ILE A 90 -7.23 23.78 -2.21
N LYS A 91 -7.71 24.61 -3.13
CA LYS A 91 -6.87 25.26 -4.15
C LYS A 91 -5.85 26.23 -3.56
N ASN A 92 -6.08 26.75 -2.36
CA ASN A 92 -5.14 27.62 -1.66
C ASN A 92 -4.03 26.87 -0.92
N TRP A 93 -4.18 25.56 -0.71
CA TRP A 93 -3.18 24.74 -0.04
C TRP A 93 -1.84 24.71 -0.80
N PRO A 94 -0.69 24.98 -0.17
CA PRO A 94 0.59 25.06 -0.86
C PRO A 94 0.99 23.81 -1.65
N LEU A 95 0.70 22.61 -1.11
CA LEU A 95 1.06 21.37 -1.81
C LEU A 95 0.17 21.14 -3.05
N TYR A 96 -1.10 21.55 -3.03
CA TYR A 96 -1.94 21.53 -4.23
C TYR A 96 -1.34 22.39 -5.35
N LYS A 97 -0.90 23.60 -5.02
CA LYS A 97 -0.26 24.52 -5.99
C LYS A 97 1.07 23.98 -6.51
N LYS A 98 1.84 23.30 -5.65
CA LYS A 98 3.16 22.75 -5.98
C LYS A 98 3.09 21.54 -6.92
N TYR A 99 2.13 20.65 -6.75
CA TYR A 99 2.03 19.39 -7.50
C TYR A 99 0.92 19.45 -8.55
N VAL A 100 1.18 20.17 -9.65
CA VAL A 100 0.20 20.42 -10.73
C VAL A 100 -0.35 19.12 -11.32
N ASP A 101 0.51 18.14 -11.59
CA ASP A 101 0.14 16.85 -12.20
C ASP A 101 -0.81 16.01 -11.33
N LEU A 102 -0.89 16.31 -10.03
CA LEU A 102 -1.72 15.59 -9.08
C LEU A 102 -3.03 16.31 -8.75
N GLN A 103 -3.25 17.53 -9.26
CA GLN A 103 -4.38 18.37 -8.87
C GLN A 103 -5.74 17.70 -9.09
N ASP A 104 -5.99 17.15 -10.27
CA ASP A 104 -7.26 16.47 -10.57
C ASP A 104 -7.47 15.24 -9.69
N SER A 105 -6.39 14.48 -9.44
CA SER A 105 -6.44 13.32 -8.56
C SER A 105 -6.74 13.72 -7.10
N ILE A 106 -6.15 14.81 -6.62
CA ILE A 106 -6.42 15.39 -5.30
C ILE A 106 -7.87 15.85 -5.18
N VAL A 107 -8.37 16.59 -6.18
CA VAL A 107 -9.77 17.03 -6.21
C VAL A 107 -10.71 15.82 -6.16
N ASN A 108 -10.45 14.81 -6.98
CA ASN A 108 -11.28 13.61 -7.02
C ASN A 108 -11.29 12.86 -5.68
N PHE A 109 -10.11 12.65 -5.08
CA PHE A 109 -10.01 12.05 -3.75
C PHE A 109 -10.81 12.83 -2.71
N ILE A 110 -10.70 14.15 -2.68
CA ILE A 110 -11.42 14.97 -1.70
C ILE A 110 -12.93 14.91 -1.93
N LYS A 111 -13.40 15.01 -3.18
CA LYS A 111 -14.82 14.96 -3.52
C LYS A 111 -15.48 13.62 -3.14
N ILE A 112 -14.71 12.54 -3.17
CA ILE A 112 -15.17 11.20 -2.80
C ILE A 112 -15.07 11.01 -1.28
N SER A 113 -14.10 11.64 -0.60
CA SER A 113 -13.83 11.36 0.82
C SER A 113 -14.46 12.33 1.80
N TYR A 114 -14.86 13.54 1.38
CA TYR A 114 -15.39 14.59 2.25
C TYR A 114 -16.59 15.30 1.62
N VAL A 115 -17.45 15.87 2.48
CA VAL A 115 -18.50 16.80 2.04
C VAL A 115 -18.05 18.26 2.18
N PRO A 116 -18.58 19.20 1.37
CA PRO A 116 -18.18 20.60 1.42
C PRO A 116 -18.27 21.23 2.81
N GLU A 117 -19.37 21.01 3.53
CA GLU A 117 -19.61 21.59 4.87
C GLU A 117 -18.60 21.10 5.88
N GLN A 118 -18.17 19.84 5.78
CA GLN A 118 -17.15 19.25 6.63
C GLN A 118 -15.81 19.98 6.45
N ILE A 119 -15.45 20.36 5.23
CA ILE A 119 -14.22 21.11 4.94
C ILE A 119 -14.30 22.53 5.52
N ILE A 120 -15.46 23.17 5.38
CA ILE A 120 -15.70 24.49 5.98
C ILE A 120 -15.58 24.42 7.49
N ASP A 121 -16.19 23.42 8.13
CA ASP A 121 -16.12 23.20 9.57
C ASP A 121 -14.68 22.97 10.03
N MET A 122 -13.92 22.12 9.33
CA MET A 122 -12.50 21.88 9.61
C MET A 122 -11.67 23.16 9.47
N SER A 123 -11.96 23.99 8.47
CA SER A 123 -11.28 25.28 8.29
C SER A 123 -11.59 26.26 9.42
N ASN A 124 -12.83 26.31 9.89
CA ASN A 124 -13.24 27.20 10.97
C ASN A 124 -12.68 26.78 12.33
N LYS A 125 -12.46 25.47 12.52
CA LYS A 125 -11.93 24.88 13.76
C LYS A 125 -10.42 24.68 13.76
N ASP A 126 -9.71 25.23 12.77
CA ASP A 126 -8.26 25.02 12.58
C ASP A 126 -7.86 23.54 12.63
N SER A 127 -8.67 22.69 11.98
CA SER A 127 -8.50 21.23 11.94
C SER A 127 -8.32 20.67 10.54
N LEU A 128 -7.86 21.50 9.59
CA LEU A 128 -7.61 21.11 8.19
C LEU A 128 -6.56 20.01 8.03
N GLN A 129 -5.73 19.74 9.04
CA GLN A 129 -4.87 18.55 9.07
C GLN A 129 -5.65 17.25 8.89
N LEU A 130 -6.91 17.18 9.36
CA LEU A 130 -7.77 16.01 9.20
C LEU A 130 -8.12 15.74 7.73
N LEU A 131 -8.02 16.76 6.87
CA LEU A 131 -8.18 16.65 5.42
C LEU A 131 -6.84 16.52 4.70
N PHE A 132 -5.87 17.37 5.02
CA PHE A 132 -4.62 17.45 4.27
C PHE A 132 -3.66 16.30 4.56
N VAL A 133 -3.64 15.73 5.77
CA VAL A 133 -2.76 14.58 6.08
C VAL A 133 -3.19 13.33 5.29
N PRO A 134 -4.48 12.96 5.21
CA PRO A 134 -4.90 11.85 4.35
C PRO A 134 -4.59 12.06 2.86
N VAL A 135 -4.72 13.29 2.35
CA VAL A 135 -4.33 13.63 0.97
C VAL A 135 -2.83 13.42 0.77
N GLN A 136 -2.01 13.92 1.69
CA GLN A 136 -0.55 13.71 1.67
C GLN A 136 -0.19 12.22 1.70
N GLN A 137 -0.86 11.42 2.54
CA GLN A 137 -0.64 9.98 2.62
C GLN A 137 -1.09 9.23 1.36
N LYS A 138 -2.20 9.65 0.74
CA LYS A 138 -2.71 9.03 -0.50
C LYS A 138 -1.74 9.23 -1.67
N PHE A 139 -1.25 10.45 -1.84
CA PHE A 139 -0.44 10.86 -3.00
C PHE A 139 1.05 10.91 -2.72
N ARG A 140 1.45 10.59 -1.49
CA ARG A 140 2.85 10.57 -1.04
C ARG A 140 3.56 11.91 -1.25
N ILE A 141 2.87 13.01 -0.94
CA ILE A 141 3.39 14.38 -1.04
C ILE A 141 3.52 15.04 0.33
N GLY A 142 4.48 15.95 0.51
CA GLY A 142 4.63 16.69 1.77
C GLY A 142 5.32 15.90 2.88
N ARG A 143 4.97 16.20 4.14
CA ARG A 143 5.50 15.53 5.34
C ARG A 143 4.38 14.73 5.99
N PHE A 144 4.39 13.41 5.82
CA PHE A 144 3.43 12.51 6.46
C PHE A 144 4.15 11.35 7.15
N ALA A 145 3.61 10.90 8.28
CA ALA A 145 4.04 9.65 8.89
C ALA A 145 3.45 8.49 8.08
N GLU A 146 4.30 7.76 7.37
CA GLU A 146 3.92 6.55 6.64
C GLU A 146 3.62 5.45 7.66
N ARG A 147 2.33 5.18 7.93
CA ARG A 147 1.87 4.15 8.88
C ARG A 147 1.89 2.72 8.29
N ARG A 148 2.48 2.52 7.11
CA ARG A 148 2.66 1.17 6.57
C ARG A 148 4.06 0.68 6.93
N ASN A 149 4.13 -0.53 7.50
CA ASN A 149 5.40 -1.21 7.70
C ASN A 149 6.05 -1.41 6.31
N VAL A 150 7.07 -0.60 6.03
CA VAL A 150 7.80 -0.57 4.75
C VAL A 150 8.39 -1.95 4.42
N ASP A 151 8.82 -2.69 5.45
CA ASP A 151 9.34 -4.05 5.30
C ASP A 151 8.24 -5.02 4.87
N ARG A 152 7.02 -4.85 5.39
CA ARG A 152 5.87 -5.65 4.94
C ARG A 152 5.54 -5.39 3.47
N ILE A 153 5.59 -4.15 3.02
CA ILE A 153 5.32 -3.83 1.61
C ILE A 153 6.40 -4.44 0.71
N CYS A 154 7.67 -4.27 1.05
CA CYS A 154 8.77 -4.90 0.33
C CYS A 154 8.57 -6.43 0.24
N LYS A 155 8.22 -7.05 1.38
CA LYS A 155 7.97 -8.49 1.48
C LYS A 155 6.81 -8.92 0.59
N ASP A 156 5.65 -8.28 0.71
CA ASP A 156 4.42 -8.61 -0.02
C ASP A 156 4.61 -8.39 -1.54
N THR A 157 5.27 -7.31 -1.95
CA THR A 157 5.56 -7.03 -3.37
C THR A 157 6.45 -8.11 -3.99
N PHE A 158 7.47 -8.58 -3.26
CA PHE A 158 8.33 -9.64 -3.78
C PHE A 158 7.64 -11.02 -3.75
N MET A 159 6.76 -11.27 -2.77
CA MET A 159 5.94 -12.49 -2.72
C MET A 159 5.08 -12.63 -3.98
N LEU A 160 4.46 -11.55 -4.44
CA LEU A 160 3.66 -11.54 -5.68
C LEU A 160 4.48 -11.98 -6.90
N TRP A 161 5.76 -11.61 -6.98
CA TRP A 161 6.63 -12.10 -8.05
C TRP A 161 6.85 -13.61 -7.97
N LEU A 162 7.11 -14.16 -6.78
CA LEU A 162 7.27 -15.60 -6.59
C LEU A 162 5.98 -16.37 -6.95
N GLU A 163 4.83 -15.84 -6.53
CA GLU A 163 3.50 -16.40 -6.82
C GLU A 163 3.12 -16.32 -8.31
N SER A 164 3.65 -15.34 -9.04
CA SER A 164 3.38 -15.17 -10.47
C SER A 164 4.14 -16.15 -11.37
N LEU A 165 5.23 -16.76 -10.88
CA LEU A 165 6.10 -17.61 -11.68
C LEU A 165 5.50 -19.01 -11.91
N ASN A 166 5.34 -19.38 -13.18
CA ASN A 166 5.05 -20.74 -13.61
C ASN A 166 6.33 -21.60 -13.65
N PRO A 167 6.23 -22.94 -13.57
CA PRO A 167 7.40 -23.81 -13.69
C PRO A 167 8.21 -23.53 -14.97
N GLY A 168 9.51 -23.35 -14.82
CA GLY A 168 10.45 -22.98 -15.89
C GLY A 168 10.68 -21.47 -16.03
N GLU A 169 9.79 -20.62 -15.51
CA GLU A 169 9.96 -19.18 -15.52
C GLU A 169 10.95 -18.71 -14.47
N ARG A 170 11.52 -17.52 -14.69
CA ARG A 170 12.52 -16.92 -13.81
C ARG A 170 12.31 -15.43 -13.61
N ILE A 171 12.81 -14.92 -12.49
CA ILE A 171 13.03 -13.50 -12.23
C ILE A 171 14.49 -13.24 -11.89
N ASN A 172 14.89 -11.99 -12.10
CA ASN A 172 16.13 -11.45 -11.54
C ASN A 172 15.76 -10.68 -10.26
N TYR A 173 16.63 -10.69 -9.27
CA TYR A 173 16.40 -9.95 -8.02
C TYR A 173 17.64 -9.18 -7.58
N LEU A 174 17.41 -8.16 -6.74
CA LEU A 174 18.39 -7.53 -5.87
C LEU A 174 17.99 -7.77 -4.42
N ALA A 175 18.98 -7.96 -3.54
CA ALA A 175 18.72 -8.23 -2.14
C ALA A 175 19.69 -7.48 -1.22
N LEU A 176 19.17 -7.13 -0.03
CA LEU A 176 19.96 -6.68 1.11
C LEU A 176 19.93 -7.80 2.16
N ILE A 177 21.08 -8.42 2.39
CA ILE A 177 21.28 -9.47 3.39
C ILE A 177 22.48 -9.06 4.24
N MET A 178 22.26 -8.80 5.53
CA MET A 178 23.31 -8.42 6.47
C MET A 178 23.47 -9.48 7.56
N GLN A 179 24.69 -9.73 8.01
CA GLN A 179 24.98 -10.68 9.11
C GLN A 179 24.72 -10.09 10.51
N LYS A 180 23.88 -9.05 10.64
CA LYS A 180 23.58 -8.40 11.93
C LYS A 180 22.28 -8.98 12.51
N LYS A 181 22.26 -9.27 13.82
CA LYS A 181 21.15 -9.94 14.54
C LYS A 181 19.76 -9.28 14.36
N ASP A 182 19.71 -7.97 14.16
CA ASP A 182 18.45 -7.21 14.09
C ASP A 182 18.08 -6.76 12.67
N HIS A 183 18.72 -7.34 11.64
CA HIS A 183 18.46 -6.96 10.25
C HIS A 183 17.62 -8.01 9.52
N HIS A 184 16.44 -7.59 9.04
CA HIS A 184 15.59 -8.44 8.21
C HIS A 184 16.04 -8.37 6.74
N PRO A 185 16.25 -9.51 6.07
CA PRO A 185 16.58 -9.51 4.65
C PRO A 185 15.50 -8.81 3.82
N ARG A 186 15.91 -8.12 2.75
CA ARG A 186 14.99 -7.50 1.78
C ARG A 186 15.29 -7.98 0.39
N PHE A 187 14.25 -8.19 -0.40
CA PHE A 187 14.34 -8.64 -1.78
C PHE A 187 13.47 -7.76 -2.67
N TYR A 188 13.97 -7.45 -3.87
CA TYR A 188 13.25 -6.68 -4.86
C TYR A 188 13.46 -7.25 -6.26
N SER A 189 12.40 -7.26 -7.05
CA SER A 189 12.40 -7.70 -8.44
C SER A 189 11.43 -6.86 -9.26
N VAL A 190 11.70 -6.78 -10.56
CA VAL A 190 10.82 -6.21 -11.59
C VAL A 190 10.73 -7.20 -12.77
N GLY A 191 10.71 -8.49 -12.44
CA GLY A 191 10.69 -9.60 -13.38
C GLY A 191 12.09 -9.94 -13.92
N THR A 192 12.23 -10.05 -15.23
CA THR A 192 13.45 -10.51 -15.92
C THR A 192 14.39 -9.38 -16.33
N LYS A 193 14.16 -8.14 -15.91
CA LYS A 193 15.01 -7.00 -16.29
C LYS A 193 16.45 -7.18 -15.75
N PRO A 194 17.47 -6.68 -16.46
CA PRO A 194 18.86 -6.72 -15.98
C PRO A 194 19.02 -6.02 -14.62
N HIS A 195 19.93 -6.50 -13.77
CA HIS A 195 20.15 -6.00 -12.41
C HIS A 195 20.39 -4.49 -12.35
N GLU A 196 21.06 -3.89 -13.34
CA GLU A 196 21.29 -2.45 -13.44
C GLU A 196 19.96 -1.67 -13.58
N LYS A 197 19.00 -2.22 -14.32
CA LYS A 197 17.66 -1.63 -14.45
C LYS A 197 16.84 -1.83 -13.18
N ILE A 198 16.98 -2.98 -12.52
CA ILE A 198 16.34 -3.24 -11.23
C ILE A 198 16.82 -2.21 -10.20
N ALA A 199 18.13 -1.93 -10.13
CA ALA A 199 18.69 -0.94 -9.22
C ALA A 199 18.11 0.46 -9.42
N LYS A 200 18.05 0.93 -10.68
CA LYS A 200 17.42 2.22 -11.00
C LYS A 200 15.94 2.29 -10.63
N MET A 201 15.22 1.17 -10.74
CA MET A 201 13.81 1.13 -10.34
C MET A 201 13.68 1.10 -8.81
N LEU A 202 14.56 0.38 -8.11
CA LEU A 202 14.63 0.32 -6.65
C LEU A 202 14.84 1.70 -6.04
N GLU A 203 15.65 2.57 -6.63
CA GLU A 203 15.85 3.97 -6.17
C GLU A 203 14.53 4.76 -6.09
N ASN A 204 13.54 4.41 -6.91
CA ASN A 204 12.24 5.07 -6.94
C ASN A 204 11.20 4.38 -6.04
N GLU A 205 11.55 3.23 -5.44
CA GLU A 205 10.67 2.52 -4.52
C GLU A 205 10.66 3.17 -3.14
N MET A 206 9.52 3.04 -2.47
CA MET A 206 9.34 3.53 -1.11
C MET A 206 10.19 2.82 -0.06
N PHE A 207 10.51 1.55 -0.30
CA PHE A 207 11.28 0.68 0.59
C PHE A 207 12.73 0.55 0.16
N ASN A 208 13.21 1.46 -0.72
CA ASN A 208 14.54 1.38 -1.31
C ASN A 208 15.63 1.04 -0.29
N PHE A 209 16.64 0.34 -0.77
CA PHE A 209 17.75 -0.12 0.04
C PHE A 209 18.99 -0.27 -0.85
N ASP A 210 20.17 -0.19 -0.23
CA ASP A 210 21.43 -0.46 -0.91
C ASP A 210 21.61 -1.98 -1.02
N PRO A 211 21.51 -2.57 -2.22
CA PRO A 211 21.62 -4.01 -2.37
C PRO A 211 23.04 -4.47 -2.04
N THR A 212 23.16 -5.61 -1.38
CA THR A 212 24.44 -6.30 -1.13
C THR A 212 24.60 -7.52 -2.02
N HIS A 213 23.49 -8.03 -2.56
CA HIS A 213 23.43 -9.23 -3.38
C HIS A 213 22.48 -9.03 -4.57
N GLY A 214 22.61 -9.89 -5.57
CA GLY A 214 21.67 -9.99 -6.67
C GLY A 214 21.84 -11.31 -7.39
N GLY A 215 20.79 -11.80 -8.02
CA GLY A 215 20.85 -13.10 -8.68
C GLY A 215 19.57 -13.44 -9.42
N HIS A 216 19.32 -14.74 -9.54
CA HIS A 216 18.20 -15.29 -10.29
C HIS A 216 17.41 -16.27 -9.43
N ILE A 217 16.09 -16.29 -9.62
CA ILE A 217 15.18 -17.26 -9.01
C ILE A 217 14.38 -17.89 -10.15
N LYS A 218 14.35 -19.21 -10.21
CA LYS A 218 13.62 -19.99 -11.22
C LYS A 218 12.66 -20.94 -10.55
N ALA A 219 11.41 -20.94 -10.98
CA ALA A 219 10.42 -21.90 -10.50
C ALA A 219 10.70 -23.29 -11.09
N THR A 220 10.85 -24.30 -10.25
CA THR A 220 11.20 -25.67 -10.64
C THR A 220 10.05 -26.66 -10.47
N GLY A 221 8.89 -26.20 -9.99
CA GLY A 221 7.69 -27.00 -9.80
C GLY A 221 7.29 -27.09 -8.33
N LEU A 222 7.03 -28.31 -7.84
CA LEU A 222 6.68 -28.57 -6.45
C LEU A 222 7.76 -29.43 -5.76
N LYS A 223 8.03 -29.13 -4.50
CA LYS A 223 8.87 -29.94 -3.60
C LYS A 223 8.19 -29.95 -2.24
N ASN A 224 8.04 -31.12 -1.63
CA ASN A 224 7.32 -31.27 -0.35
C ASN A 224 5.90 -30.64 -0.34
N GLY A 225 5.20 -30.66 -1.49
CA GLY A 225 3.88 -30.04 -1.64
C GLY A 225 3.88 -28.50 -1.71
N LYS A 226 5.04 -27.84 -1.64
CA LYS A 226 5.20 -26.39 -1.76
C LYS A 226 5.80 -26.03 -3.11
N ARG A 227 5.55 -24.81 -3.58
CA ARG A 227 6.22 -24.29 -4.79
C ARG A 227 7.72 -24.23 -4.55
N HIS A 228 8.48 -24.81 -5.47
CA HIS A 228 9.92 -24.96 -5.39
C HIS A 228 10.61 -23.99 -6.34
N PHE A 229 11.66 -23.37 -5.83
CA PHE A 229 12.52 -22.46 -6.56
C PHE A 229 13.98 -22.87 -6.47
N SER A 230 14.67 -22.78 -7.59
CA SER A 230 16.12 -22.80 -7.69
C SER A 230 16.64 -21.37 -7.61
N VAL A 231 17.64 -21.11 -6.78
CA VAL A 231 18.12 -19.75 -6.47
C VAL A 231 19.63 -19.66 -6.62
N ASP A 232 20.12 -18.67 -7.35
CA ASP A 232 21.54 -18.28 -7.35
C ASP A 232 21.72 -16.81 -6.93
N ALA A 233 22.94 -16.46 -6.54
CA ALA A 233 23.36 -15.10 -6.18
C ALA A 233 24.30 -14.50 -7.24
N GLY A 234 24.17 -14.93 -8.49
CA GLY A 234 25.02 -14.48 -9.58
C GLY A 234 24.58 -13.14 -10.16
N SER A 235 25.32 -12.07 -9.91
CA SER A 235 25.07 -10.77 -10.54
C SER A 235 26.36 -10.09 -11.00
N LYS A 236 26.44 -9.76 -12.30
CA LYS A 236 27.55 -8.98 -12.84
C LYS A 236 27.57 -7.56 -12.28
N TYR A 237 26.38 -6.99 -12.05
CA TYR A 237 26.20 -5.68 -11.46
C TYR A 237 26.76 -5.62 -10.03
N MET A 238 26.55 -6.68 -9.24
CA MET A 238 27.10 -6.80 -7.87
C MET A 238 28.55 -7.34 -7.84
N GLY A 239 29.23 -7.45 -8.99
CA GLY A 239 30.62 -7.86 -9.10
C GLY A 239 30.92 -9.36 -8.97
N LEU A 240 29.97 -10.19 -8.54
CA LEU A 240 30.21 -11.62 -8.23
C LEU A 240 29.77 -12.60 -9.33
N GLY A 241 28.90 -12.17 -10.25
CA GLY A 241 28.62 -12.83 -11.53
C GLY A 241 28.60 -14.38 -11.49
N VAL A 242 29.38 -15.02 -12.37
CA VAL A 242 29.49 -16.50 -12.46
C VAL A 242 30.39 -17.09 -11.36
N MET A 243 31.15 -16.24 -10.66
CA MET A 243 32.16 -16.63 -9.66
C MET A 243 31.59 -16.65 -8.23
N THR A 244 30.28 -16.53 -8.08
CA THR A 244 29.64 -16.46 -6.76
C THR A 244 29.81 -17.78 -6.02
N GLN A 245 30.40 -17.73 -4.84
CA GLN A 245 30.69 -18.92 -4.02
C GLN A 245 29.40 -19.60 -3.57
N GLY A 246 29.41 -20.93 -3.50
CA GLY A 246 28.23 -21.72 -3.08
C GLY A 246 27.70 -21.36 -1.69
N GLU A 247 28.56 -20.84 -0.80
CA GLU A 247 28.15 -20.32 0.51
C GLU A 247 27.22 -19.11 0.40
N VAL A 248 27.46 -18.21 -0.57
CA VAL A 248 26.61 -17.04 -0.80
C VAL A 248 25.24 -17.48 -1.34
N ASN A 249 25.20 -18.47 -2.24
CA ASN A 249 23.94 -19.03 -2.73
C ASN A 249 23.12 -19.67 -1.60
N LYS A 250 23.78 -20.40 -0.68
CA LYS A 250 23.14 -20.96 0.53
C LYS A 250 22.61 -19.85 1.44
N MET A 251 23.38 -18.79 1.66
CA MET A 251 22.96 -17.65 2.49
C MET A 251 21.70 -16.99 1.91
N VAL A 252 21.64 -16.76 0.60
CA VAL A 252 20.44 -16.21 -0.05
C VAL A 252 19.26 -17.16 0.08
N ALA A 253 19.44 -18.45 -0.21
CA ALA A 253 18.36 -19.43 -0.11
C ALA A 253 17.79 -19.50 1.31
N ASN A 254 18.65 -19.50 2.33
CA ASN A 254 18.24 -19.48 3.74
C ASN A 254 17.46 -18.21 4.09
N ALA A 255 17.90 -17.04 3.62
CA ALA A 255 17.19 -15.77 3.83
C ALA A 255 15.80 -15.77 3.18
N LEU A 256 15.66 -16.38 1.98
CA LEU A 256 14.37 -16.57 1.32
C LEU A 256 13.46 -17.54 2.09
N THR A 257 14.00 -18.65 2.60
CA THR A 257 13.26 -19.60 3.43
C THR A 257 12.76 -18.98 4.73
N GLU A 258 13.56 -18.12 5.36
CA GLU A 258 13.15 -17.38 6.57
C GLU A 258 12.01 -16.39 6.26
N LEU A 259 12.11 -15.67 5.15
CA LEU A 259 11.10 -14.68 4.76
C LEU A 259 9.80 -15.31 4.25
N TYR A 260 9.89 -16.40 3.49
CA TYR A 260 8.78 -17.02 2.77
C TYR A 260 8.71 -18.53 3.06
N PRO A 261 8.37 -18.93 4.30
CA PRO A 261 8.33 -20.33 4.71
C PRO A 261 7.29 -21.19 3.94
N GLU A 262 6.36 -20.57 3.21
CA GLU A 262 5.40 -21.19 2.30
C GLU A 262 6.01 -21.78 1.03
N PHE A 263 7.25 -21.40 0.69
CA PHE A 263 7.97 -21.89 -0.47
C PHE A 263 9.20 -22.72 -0.10
N GLU A 264 9.69 -23.50 -1.05
CA GLU A 264 10.94 -24.25 -0.94
C GLU A 264 12.00 -23.59 -1.82
N PHE A 265 13.19 -23.34 -1.27
CA PHE A 265 14.30 -22.74 -1.99
C PHE A 265 15.51 -23.68 -1.94
N THR A 266 16.04 -24.04 -3.12
CA THR A 266 17.30 -24.78 -3.21
C THR A 266 18.38 -23.85 -3.80
N PRO A 267 19.55 -23.73 -3.16
CA PRO A 267 20.66 -23.02 -3.77
C PRO A 267 21.15 -23.76 -5.02
N ALA A 268 21.23 -23.06 -6.15
CA ALA A 268 21.86 -23.53 -7.36
C ALA A 268 23.35 -23.19 -7.36
N GLU A 269 24.17 -24.04 -7.95
CA GLU A 269 25.57 -23.72 -8.23
C GLU A 269 25.68 -22.87 -9.51
N GLY A 270 26.53 -21.83 -9.48
CA GLY A 270 26.79 -20.96 -10.63
C GLY A 270 25.55 -20.21 -11.14
N ARG A 271 25.21 -20.40 -12.43
CA ARG A 271 24.03 -19.83 -13.12
C ARG A 271 22.86 -20.82 -13.20
N GLY A 272 22.76 -21.76 -12.27
CA GLY A 272 21.76 -22.83 -12.34
C GLY A 272 20.30 -22.38 -12.24
N ALA A 273 20.03 -21.10 -11.93
CA ALA A 273 18.69 -20.50 -11.99
C ALA A 273 18.45 -19.59 -13.22
N LEU A 274 19.38 -19.55 -14.19
CA LEU A 274 19.18 -18.89 -15.49
C LEU A 274 18.35 -19.70 -16.50
#